data_AF-A0A146GCX1-F1
#
_entry.id   AF-A0A146GCX1-F1
#
_cell.length_a   1.000
_cell.length_b   1.000
_cell.length_c   1.000
_cell.angle_alpha   90.00
_cell.angle_beta   90.00
_cell.angle_gamma   90.00
#
_symmetry.space_group_name_H-M   'P 1'
#
loop_
_entity.id
_entity.type
_entity.pdbx_description
1 polymer ?
#
loop_
_entity_poly.entity_id
_entity_poly.type
_entity_poly.pdbx_seq_one_letter_code
_entity_poly.pdbx_strand_id
1 'polypeptide(L)'
;MKHLLPRFLALSLLAAPALHAELDAVLEAAQPSISGGASYVNVMSTQGMGWRWTKDAGRRDYGQIFPVKQPFSASELAVQVLYSDPFRAAKRAAFQLDFLRFPSGDLKQTPDVVATYDGTLPPNPGLGTGEAAWLRFRFPEVKFEGGSSYGFLLRFKGEGAAEQNIIFRVTPSSTPDGGYGIMEADGSGQIEKGPSMNFLLGTSAPGSASAAPRTPSVLTVDQRATDGYRTLAAATAAAQPGDTIRIAPGSGPYREPLYIQRSGTAEQPITIDGNGETITGFDPLVFTERDGEWSFDVAAFLAARPNVQGFTKVGGKWTSVVPGGFPSVLVHHGRRVFQDAATGKFEEKVRLSDDGTRLILLDPAQRDGWEIAARDRVVVILNASYQTFRNIRATGSLNDGFNLHGTGEGLVFENIEGSQNLDEGFSAHDTIACEIVGGVFTQNDNGIGNVGQSRLVARDIRTFDNTGYGLWFLDASATLENASSWGNGVAQFALHGKASAIVRDVSAVPPAAATKPRMSYEESAKRNDSRLQEIAATARCEGAVTETSAPAPARTAAQ
;
A
#
# COMPACT_ATOMS: atom_id res chain seq x y z
N MET A 1 -72.53 -1.62 42.78
CA MET A 1 -71.56 -2.67 43.18
C MET A 1 -70.40 -2.61 42.21
N LYS A 2 -69.23 -2.15 42.69
CA LYS A 2 -67.98 -1.99 41.95
C LYS A 2 -67.15 -3.27 42.13
N HIS A 3 -66.78 -3.95 41.05
CA HIS A 3 -65.83 -5.06 41.10
C HIS A 3 -64.40 -4.55 40.93
N LEU A 4 -63.56 -4.83 41.94
CA LEU A 4 -62.11 -4.68 41.91
C LEU A 4 -61.49 -5.79 41.06
N LEU A 5 -60.56 -5.43 40.17
CA LEU A 5 -59.53 -6.33 39.63
C LEU A 5 -58.13 -5.83 40.06
N PRO A 6 -57.18 -6.72 40.38
CA PRO A 6 -55.88 -6.35 40.92
C PRO A 6 -54.88 -5.95 39.81
N ARG A 7 -54.09 -4.91 40.09
CA ARG A 7 -52.91 -4.51 39.31
C ARG A 7 -51.77 -5.49 39.53
N PHE A 8 -51.28 -6.12 38.47
CA PHE A 8 -49.97 -6.77 38.46
C PHE A 8 -48.88 -5.70 38.29
N LEU A 9 -47.95 -5.63 39.25
CA LEU A 9 -46.68 -4.92 39.13
C LEU A 9 -45.79 -5.68 38.13
N ALA A 10 -45.39 -5.04 37.03
CA ALA A 10 -44.26 -5.49 36.24
C ALA A 10 -42.98 -5.03 36.93
N LEU A 11 -42.19 -5.97 37.45
CA LEU A 11 -40.82 -5.72 37.90
C LEU A 11 -39.96 -5.42 36.67
N SER A 12 -39.52 -4.17 36.53
CA SER A 12 -38.43 -3.79 35.63
C SER A 12 -37.12 -4.36 36.16
N LEU A 13 -36.54 -5.33 35.45
CA LEU A 13 -35.16 -5.76 35.62
C LEU A 13 -34.23 -4.57 35.34
N LEU A 14 -33.68 -3.97 36.39
CA LEU A 14 -32.58 -3.01 36.28
C LEU A 14 -31.37 -3.75 35.71
N ALA A 15 -30.97 -3.41 34.48
CA ALA A 15 -29.70 -3.82 33.93
C ALA A 15 -28.57 -3.35 34.87
N ALA A 16 -27.68 -4.26 35.25
CA ALA A 16 -26.50 -3.90 36.03
C ALA A 16 -25.70 -2.86 35.24
N PRO A 17 -25.16 -1.80 35.90
CA PRO A 17 -24.29 -0.86 35.21
C PRO A 17 -23.10 -1.63 34.64
N ALA A 18 -22.84 -1.46 33.34
CA ALA A 18 -21.65 -2.02 32.71
C ALA A 18 -20.42 -1.56 33.50
N LEU A 19 -19.61 -2.50 33.96
CA LEU A 19 -18.32 -2.17 34.57
C LEU A 19 -17.47 -1.50 33.49
N HIS A 20 -17.27 -0.20 33.58
CA HIS A 20 -16.28 0.51 32.78
C HIS A 20 -14.89 0.09 33.26
N ALA A 21 -14.13 -0.59 32.41
CA ALA A 21 -12.73 -0.89 32.71
C ALA A 21 -11.88 0.36 32.45
N GLU A 22 -10.97 0.67 33.37
CA GLU A 22 -9.98 1.74 33.18
C GLU A 22 -8.95 1.31 32.12
N LEU A 23 -8.58 2.23 31.24
CA LEU A 23 -7.50 2.07 30.26
C LEU A 23 -6.28 2.92 30.65
N ASP A 24 -5.09 2.43 30.35
CA ASP A 24 -3.83 3.19 30.48
C ASP A 24 -3.56 3.96 29.19
N ALA A 25 -3.35 5.28 29.30
CA ALA A 25 -3.07 6.15 28.17
C ALA A 25 -1.70 6.80 28.33
N VAL A 26 -0.84 6.69 27.33
CA VAL A 26 0.50 7.28 27.30
C VAL A 26 0.72 8.07 26.01
N LEU A 27 1.54 9.12 26.10
CA LEU A 27 1.92 9.94 24.96
C LEU A 27 3.39 9.68 24.64
N GLU A 28 3.68 9.26 23.41
CA GLU A 28 5.01 8.84 22.97
C GLU A 28 5.46 9.66 21.76
N ALA A 29 6.75 10.01 21.68
CA ALA A 29 7.31 10.72 20.53
C ALA A 29 7.45 9.79 19.31
N ALA A 30 7.92 8.57 19.56
CA ALA A 30 8.12 7.55 18.55
C ALA A 30 6.82 6.78 18.28
N GLN A 31 6.67 6.29 17.06
CA GLN A 31 5.58 5.38 16.71
C GLN A 31 5.71 4.07 17.52
N PRO A 32 4.66 3.63 18.22
CA PRO A 32 4.73 2.39 18.99
C PRO A 32 4.75 1.17 18.07
N SER A 33 5.48 0.14 18.48
CA SER A 33 5.46 -1.18 17.83
C SER A 33 4.20 -1.95 18.23
N ILE A 34 3.08 -1.64 17.57
CA ILE A 34 1.84 -2.42 17.65
C ILE A 34 1.79 -3.34 16.43
N SER A 35 1.53 -4.62 16.67
CA SER A 35 1.52 -5.65 15.61
C SER A 35 0.20 -6.42 15.59
N GLY A 36 -0.12 -6.93 14.40
CA GLY A 36 -1.42 -7.55 14.14
C GLY A 36 -2.55 -6.54 14.06
N GLY A 37 -3.72 -6.98 13.58
CA GLY A 37 -4.94 -6.18 13.56
C GLY A 37 -5.07 -5.22 12.38
N ALA A 38 -5.42 -3.96 12.68
CA ALA A 38 -5.73 -2.92 11.70
C ALA A 38 -4.80 -1.71 11.86
N SER A 39 -4.26 -1.21 10.76
CA SER A 39 -3.35 -0.07 10.79
C SER A 39 -3.60 0.86 9.62
N TYR A 40 -3.54 2.16 9.87
CA TYR A 40 -3.52 3.16 8.83
C TYR A 40 -2.61 4.31 9.28
N VAL A 41 -1.44 4.45 8.65
CA VAL A 41 -0.47 5.49 8.99
C VAL A 41 -0.09 6.24 7.73
N ASN A 42 -0.43 7.53 7.67
CA ASN A 42 -0.06 8.41 6.57
C ASN A 42 0.64 9.67 7.09
N VAL A 43 1.92 9.73 6.84
CA VAL A 43 2.87 10.81 7.17
C VAL A 43 2.70 12.11 6.36
N MET A 44 1.95 12.08 5.25
CA MET A 44 1.88 13.19 4.28
C MET A 44 1.01 14.37 4.72
N SER A 45 0.18 14.20 5.76
CA SER A 45 -0.75 15.26 6.15
C SER A 45 -0.21 16.14 7.27
N THR A 46 0.03 17.40 6.96
CA THR A 46 0.16 18.48 7.96
C THR A 46 -1.21 18.99 8.43
N GLN A 47 -2.31 18.47 7.87
CA GLN A 47 -3.65 18.85 8.28
C GLN A 47 -3.99 18.15 9.59
N GLY A 48 -4.34 18.96 10.58
CA GLY A 48 -4.83 18.50 11.86
C GLY A 48 -6.28 18.90 12.05
N MET A 49 -7.05 18.06 12.73
CA MET A 49 -8.40 18.39 13.18
C MET A 49 -8.48 18.35 14.69
N GLY A 50 -9.09 19.39 15.27
CA GLY A 50 -9.26 19.49 16.71
C GLY A 50 -10.33 18.53 17.22
N TRP A 51 -9.93 17.49 17.95
CA TRP A 51 -10.74 16.79 18.95
C TRP A 51 -10.87 17.67 20.17
N ARG A 52 -12.10 18.10 20.44
CA ARG A 52 -12.37 19.15 21.40
C ARG A 52 -13.74 19.02 22.02
N TRP A 53 -13.83 19.49 23.26
CA TRP A 53 -15.10 19.84 23.87
C TRP A 53 -14.91 21.21 24.53
N THR A 54 -15.27 22.27 23.79
CA THR A 54 -15.23 23.64 24.32
C THR A 54 -16.59 24.30 24.25
N LYS A 55 -16.87 25.16 25.23
CA LYS A 55 -18.11 25.95 25.31
C LYS A 55 -18.40 26.75 24.04
N ASP A 56 -17.36 27.31 23.44
CA ASP A 56 -17.49 28.25 22.31
C ASP A 56 -17.47 27.57 20.93
N ALA A 57 -16.99 26.33 20.83
CA ALA A 57 -16.78 25.66 19.53
C ALA A 57 -17.41 24.25 19.43
N GLY A 58 -18.18 23.87 20.46
CA GLY A 58 -18.94 22.62 20.55
C GLY A 58 -18.10 21.40 20.91
N ARG A 59 -18.79 20.27 21.13
CA ARG A 59 -18.20 18.93 21.27
C ARG A 59 -17.96 18.34 19.87
N ARG A 60 -16.80 17.75 19.64
CA ARG A 60 -16.56 16.89 18.47
C ARG A 60 -15.76 15.70 18.89
N ASP A 61 -16.36 14.52 18.78
CA ASP A 61 -15.70 13.25 19.02
C ASP A 61 -15.26 12.65 17.69
N TYR A 62 -14.12 11.95 17.68
CA TYR A 62 -13.54 11.39 16.46
C TYR A 62 -13.22 9.93 16.60
N GLY A 63 -13.30 9.24 15.48
CA GLY A 63 -13.06 7.83 15.38
C GLY A 63 -12.70 7.41 13.97
N GLN A 64 -12.58 6.11 13.79
CA GLN A 64 -12.24 5.52 12.50
C GLN A 64 -13.00 4.20 12.32
N ILE A 65 -13.59 4.01 11.15
CA ILE A 65 -14.09 2.70 10.69
C ILE A 65 -12.99 2.00 9.89
N PHE A 66 -12.86 0.69 10.11
CA PHE A 66 -11.95 -0.19 9.40
C PHE A 66 -12.62 -1.56 9.17
N PRO A 67 -12.45 -2.16 7.98
CA PRO A 67 -12.94 -3.51 7.72
C PRO A 67 -12.02 -4.56 8.32
N VAL A 68 -12.62 -5.63 8.85
CA VAL A 68 -11.89 -6.76 9.42
C VAL A 68 -12.06 -7.95 8.49
N LYS A 69 -11.01 -8.25 7.70
CA LYS A 69 -11.03 -9.35 6.72
C LYS A 69 -10.84 -10.71 7.39
N GLN A 70 -9.95 -10.77 8.38
CA GLN A 70 -9.65 -11.96 9.18
C GLN A 70 -9.82 -11.62 10.66
N PRO A 71 -10.31 -12.56 11.49
CA PRO A 71 -10.50 -12.31 12.90
C PRO A 71 -9.16 -12.02 13.60
N PHE A 72 -9.16 -11.10 14.55
CA PHE A 72 -7.99 -10.80 15.38
C PHE A 72 -8.40 -10.29 16.78
N SER A 73 -7.45 -10.27 17.69
CA SER A 73 -7.58 -9.62 19.00
C SER A 73 -6.72 -8.37 19.05
N ALA A 74 -7.17 -7.33 19.76
CA ALA A 74 -6.36 -6.17 20.10
C ALA A 74 -6.40 -5.90 21.59
N SER A 75 -5.30 -5.39 22.12
CA SER A 75 -5.19 -4.86 23.48
C SER A 75 -4.58 -3.46 23.50
N GLU A 76 -4.22 -2.93 22.34
CA GLU A 76 -3.62 -1.62 22.18
C GLU A 76 -4.13 -0.88 20.95
N LEU A 77 -4.34 0.44 21.11
CA LEU A 77 -4.65 1.39 20.05
C LEU A 77 -3.65 2.54 20.17
N ALA A 78 -3.03 2.97 19.08
CA ALA A 78 -2.27 4.20 19.04
C ALA A 78 -2.83 5.11 17.95
N VAL A 79 -3.05 6.39 18.26
CA VAL A 79 -3.54 7.40 17.32
C VAL A 79 -2.52 8.52 17.22
N GLN A 80 -2.16 8.92 16.00
CA GLN A 80 -1.20 9.99 15.79
C GLN A 80 -1.84 11.36 16.03
N VAL A 81 -1.17 12.19 16.81
CA VAL A 81 -1.59 13.55 17.18
C VAL A 81 -0.54 14.57 16.75
N LEU A 82 -0.97 15.82 16.53
CA LEU A 82 -0.11 16.99 16.55
C LEU A 82 -0.08 17.55 17.96
N TYR A 83 1.10 17.51 18.57
CA TYR A 83 1.28 18.12 19.86
C TYR A 83 1.16 19.66 19.72
N SER A 84 0.33 20.32 20.53
CA SER A 84 0.14 21.78 20.46
C SER A 84 0.00 22.38 21.86
N ASP A 85 0.18 23.70 22.00
CA ASP A 85 0.02 24.40 23.30
C ASP A 85 -1.33 24.09 23.99
N PRO A 86 -2.48 24.01 23.28
CA PRO A 86 -3.74 23.53 23.85
C PRO A 86 -3.69 22.13 24.49
N PHE A 87 -2.83 21.22 24.03
CA PHE A 87 -2.65 19.91 24.67
C PHE A 87 -2.08 20.05 26.09
N ARG A 88 -1.30 21.11 26.38
CA ARG A 88 -0.80 21.37 27.74
C ARG A 88 -1.92 21.70 28.74
N ALA A 89 -3.04 22.24 28.27
CA ALA A 89 -4.21 22.59 29.08
C ALA A 89 -5.25 21.46 29.17
N ALA A 90 -5.23 20.49 28.24
CA ALA A 90 -6.06 19.29 28.25
C ALA A 90 -5.57 18.17 29.20
N LYS A 91 -4.53 18.43 30.01
CA LYS A 91 -3.98 17.45 30.95
C LYS A 91 -5.08 16.91 31.86
N ARG A 92 -5.19 15.59 31.93
CA ARG A 92 -6.16 14.87 32.75
C ARG A 92 -7.63 15.05 32.38
N ALA A 93 -7.96 15.50 31.18
CA ALA A 93 -9.35 15.44 30.75
C ALA A 93 -9.80 13.98 30.65
N ALA A 94 -10.95 13.68 31.23
CA ALA A 94 -11.55 12.35 31.19
C ALA A 94 -12.18 12.10 29.82
N PHE A 95 -11.94 10.91 29.28
CA PHE A 95 -12.49 10.49 28.01
C PHE A 95 -12.97 9.03 28.09
N GLN A 96 -13.74 8.64 27.08
CA GLN A 96 -14.25 7.31 26.86
C GLN A 96 -13.79 6.85 25.46
N LEU A 97 -13.36 5.60 25.37
CA LEU A 97 -13.02 4.90 24.13
C LEU A 97 -14.05 3.80 23.92
N ASP A 98 -14.78 3.87 22.80
CA ASP A 98 -15.74 2.86 22.41
C ASP A 98 -15.27 2.10 21.18
N PHE A 99 -15.36 0.77 21.22
CA PHE A 99 -15.28 -0.09 20.05
C PHE A 99 -16.68 -0.43 19.58
N LEU A 100 -16.92 -0.24 18.30
CA LEU A 100 -18.22 -0.31 17.64
C LEU A 100 -18.17 -1.33 16.51
N ARG A 101 -19.24 -2.11 16.33
CA ARG A 101 -19.44 -2.99 15.17
C ARG A 101 -20.52 -2.40 14.28
N PHE A 102 -20.27 -2.38 12.97
CA PHE A 102 -21.19 -1.91 11.94
C PHE A 102 -21.55 -3.10 11.04
N PRO A 103 -22.64 -3.85 11.33
CA PRO A 103 -22.98 -5.08 10.61
C PRO A 103 -23.10 -4.93 9.09
N SER A 104 -23.56 -3.76 8.62
CA SER A 104 -23.74 -3.45 7.20
C SER A 104 -22.73 -2.43 6.65
N GLY A 105 -21.89 -1.85 7.52
CA GLY A 105 -21.07 -0.67 7.20
C GLY A 105 -21.88 0.63 7.03
N ASP A 106 -23.22 0.61 7.15
CA ASP A 106 -24.06 1.80 7.06
C ASP A 106 -24.07 2.58 8.38
N LEU A 107 -23.57 3.81 8.36
CA LEU A 107 -23.57 4.72 9.51
C LEU A 107 -24.97 5.11 10.00
N LYS A 108 -26.01 4.93 9.18
CA LYS A 108 -27.40 5.20 9.58
C LYS A 108 -27.94 4.16 10.55
N GLN A 109 -27.31 2.99 10.63
CA GLN A 109 -27.66 1.97 11.59
C GLN A 109 -26.95 2.25 12.90
N THR A 110 -27.66 2.07 14.02
CA THR A 110 -27.03 2.11 15.34
C THR A 110 -26.00 0.98 15.43
N PRO A 111 -24.71 1.29 15.67
CA PRO A 111 -23.70 0.24 15.78
C PRO A 111 -23.86 -0.53 17.09
N ASP A 112 -23.41 -1.79 17.10
CA ASP A 112 -23.30 -2.55 18.33
C ASP A 112 -22.07 -2.09 19.10
N VAL A 113 -22.22 -1.80 20.39
CA VAL A 113 -21.07 -1.50 21.26
C VAL A 113 -20.40 -2.81 21.64
N VAL A 114 -19.16 -2.97 21.20
CA VAL A 114 -18.33 -4.16 21.45
C VAL A 114 -17.64 -4.05 22.81
N ALA A 115 -17.06 -2.89 23.09
CA ALA A 115 -16.38 -2.60 24.34
C ALA A 115 -16.35 -1.10 24.61
N THR A 116 -16.34 -0.72 25.89
CA THR A 116 -16.25 0.66 26.35
C THR A 116 -15.21 0.75 27.46
N TYR A 117 -14.32 1.72 27.34
CA TYR A 117 -13.26 1.96 28.31
C TYR A 117 -13.23 3.43 28.71
N ASP A 118 -12.99 3.68 29.98
CA ASP A 118 -12.77 5.03 30.50
C ASP A 118 -11.29 5.30 30.68
N GLY A 119 -10.87 6.52 30.36
CA GLY A 119 -9.47 6.92 30.44
C GLY A 119 -9.31 8.38 30.82
N THR A 120 -8.07 8.74 31.11
CA THR A 120 -7.66 10.11 31.40
C THR A 120 -6.46 10.44 30.53
N LEU A 121 -6.46 11.62 29.90
CA LEU A 121 -5.36 11.98 29.01
C LEU A 121 -4.02 12.14 29.75
N PRO A 122 -2.92 11.60 29.20
CA PRO A 122 -1.61 11.69 29.81
C PRO A 122 -1.05 13.12 29.78
N PRO A 123 -0.13 13.46 30.70
CA PRO A 123 0.62 14.69 30.63
C PRO A 123 1.60 14.69 29.44
N ASN A 124 1.99 15.87 28.96
CA ASN A 124 3.05 16.03 27.97
C ASN A 124 4.42 15.61 28.55
N PRO A 125 5.16 14.68 27.91
CA PRO A 125 6.50 14.31 28.35
C PRO A 125 7.59 15.34 27.99
N GLY A 126 7.24 16.51 27.44
CA GLY A 126 8.16 17.59 27.08
C GLY A 126 8.31 17.84 25.59
N LEU A 127 7.37 17.35 24.78
CA LEU A 127 7.36 17.51 23.32
C LEU A 127 7.10 18.96 22.90
N GLY A 128 7.72 19.34 21.78
CA GLY A 128 7.59 20.66 21.17
C GLY A 128 6.25 20.86 20.48
N THR A 129 5.80 22.11 20.39
CA THR A 129 4.58 22.48 19.67
C THR A 129 4.77 22.25 18.16
N GLY A 130 3.83 21.54 17.53
CA GLY A 130 3.87 21.15 16.12
C GLY A 130 4.51 19.79 15.85
N GLU A 131 5.14 19.16 16.84
CA GLU A 131 5.73 17.83 16.70
C GLU A 131 4.65 16.75 16.64
N ALA A 132 4.84 15.77 15.75
CA ALA A 132 3.97 14.60 15.71
C ALA A 132 4.28 13.71 16.92
N ALA A 133 3.22 13.17 17.54
CA ALA A 133 3.32 12.24 18.65
C ALA A 133 2.24 11.16 18.53
N TRP A 134 2.30 10.16 19.38
CA TRP A 134 1.38 9.03 19.41
C TRP A 134 0.69 8.94 20.76
N LEU A 135 -0.63 9.09 20.76
CA LEU A 135 -1.46 8.82 21.92
C LEU A 135 -1.82 7.33 21.90
N ARG A 136 -1.22 6.57 22.81
CA ARG A 136 -1.35 5.13 22.91
C ARG A 136 -2.23 4.76 24.09
N PHE A 137 -3.12 3.81 23.86
CA PHE A 137 -4.13 3.31 24.78
C PHE A 137 -3.91 1.81 24.96
N ARG A 138 -3.87 1.34 26.22
CA ARG A 138 -3.86 -0.07 26.60
C ARG A 138 -5.17 -0.42 27.28
N PHE A 139 -5.80 -1.49 26.80
CA PHE A 139 -7.10 -1.94 27.28
C PHE A 139 -7.16 -3.47 27.37
N PRO A 140 -8.07 -4.03 28.20
CA PRO A 140 -8.40 -5.44 28.16
C PRO A 140 -8.69 -5.93 26.73
N GLU A 141 -8.30 -7.17 26.41
CA GLU A 141 -8.43 -7.72 25.05
C GLU A 141 -9.84 -7.52 24.45
N VAL A 142 -9.89 -6.97 23.23
CA VAL A 142 -11.08 -6.86 22.39
C VAL A 142 -10.91 -7.79 21.19
N LYS A 143 -11.96 -8.56 20.88
CA LYS A 143 -11.97 -9.50 19.75
C LYS A 143 -12.77 -8.92 18.58
N PHE A 144 -12.22 -9.06 17.38
CA PHE A 144 -12.79 -8.59 16.13
C PHE A 144 -13.01 -9.79 15.21
N GLU A 145 -14.22 -9.93 14.67
CA GLU A 145 -14.61 -11.04 13.79
C GLU A 145 -14.33 -10.69 12.32
N GLY A 146 -13.91 -11.68 11.53
CA GLY A 146 -13.75 -11.53 10.09
C GLY A 146 -15.09 -11.30 9.37
N GLY A 147 -15.06 -10.52 8.29
CA GLY A 147 -16.22 -10.24 7.43
C GLY A 147 -17.14 -9.12 7.94
N SER A 148 -16.72 -8.34 8.93
CA SER A 148 -17.49 -7.21 9.48
C SER A 148 -16.66 -5.91 9.44
N SER A 149 -17.35 -4.77 9.48
CA SER A 149 -16.73 -3.47 9.71
C SER A 149 -16.80 -3.11 11.18
N TYR A 150 -15.68 -2.65 11.72
CA TYR A 150 -15.59 -2.15 13.08
C TYR A 150 -15.14 -0.71 13.07
N GLY A 151 -15.33 -0.01 14.18
CA GLY A 151 -14.70 1.27 14.40
C GLY A 151 -14.35 1.48 15.85
N PHE A 152 -13.56 2.50 16.11
CA PHE A 152 -13.36 3.03 17.44
C PHE A 152 -13.77 4.51 17.48
N LEU A 153 -14.22 5.00 18.62
CA LEU A 153 -14.67 6.38 18.81
C LEU A 153 -14.15 6.92 20.16
N LEU A 154 -13.45 8.05 20.11
CA LEU A 154 -12.90 8.75 21.27
C LEU A 154 -13.81 9.91 21.67
N ARG A 155 -14.35 9.85 22.89
CA ARG A 155 -15.34 10.79 23.42
C ARG A 155 -14.85 11.48 24.68
N PHE A 156 -14.92 12.80 24.77
CA PHE A 156 -14.72 13.45 26.06
C PHE A 156 -15.92 13.19 26.99
N LYS A 157 -15.69 13.03 28.31
CA LYS A 157 -16.77 12.76 29.29
C LYS A 157 -17.35 14.00 29.96
N GLY A 158 -16.65 15.12 29.91
CA GLY A 158 -17.12 16.40 30.46
C GLY A 158 -16.71 17.58 29.59
N GLU A 159 -17.45 18.68 29.72
CA GLU A 159 -17.13 19.93 29.05
C GLU A 159 -15.80 20.47 29.55
N GLY A 160 -14.89 20.73 28.60
CA GLY A 160 -13.58 21.29 28.88
C GLY A 160 -13.62 22.82 28.95
N ALA A 161 -12.65 23.39 29.66
CA ALA A 161 -12.32 24.81 29.48
C ALA A 161 -11.94 25.06 28.00
N ALA A 162 -12.10 26.29 27.50
CA ALA A 162 -11.82 26.66 26.11
C ALA A 162 -10.42 26.25 25.59
N GLU A 163 -9.50 25.94 26.51
CA GLU A 163 -8.13 25.53 26.28
C GLU A 163 -7.94 24.00 26.10
N GLN A 164 -8.97 23.17 26.30
CA GLN A 164 -8.90 21.71 26.11
C GLN A 164 -9.15 21.30 24.65
N ASN A 165 -8.10 21.40 23.81
CA ASN A 165 -8.15 20.95 22.42
C ASN A 165 -6.98 20.01 22.13
N ILE A 166 -7.26 18.83 21.57
CA ILE A 166 -6.25 17.94 20.99
C ILE A 166 -6.37 18.02 19.48
N ILE A 167 -5.25 18.13 18.77
CA ILE A 167 -5.27 18.11 17.31
C ILE A 167 -4.84 16.72 16.86
N PHE A 168 -5.76 15.93 16.30
CA PHE A 168 -5.43 14.67 15.63
C PHE A 168 -4.85 14.95 14.25
N ARG A 169 -3.85 14.16 13.83
CA ARG A 169 -3.45 14.14 12.42
C ARG A 169 -4.51 13.40 11.62
N VAL A 170 -5.03 14.08 10.61
CA VAL A 170 -6.05 13.52 9.73
C VAL A 170 -5.52 13.37 8.33
N THR A 171 -6.02 12.39 7.58
CA THR A 171 -5.63 12.19 6.19
C THR A 171 -6.65 12.76 5.21
N PRO A 172 -6.20 13.20 4.01
CA PRO A 172 -7.12 13.55 2.94
C PRO A 172 -7.79 12.27 2.40
N SER A 173 -9.05 12.06 2.78
CA SER A 173 -10.04 11.12 2.23
C SER A 173 -9.62 9.66 1.90
N SER A 174 -10.36 8.72 2.50
CA SER A 174 -10.38 7.25 2.30
C SER A 174 -9.09 6.48 2.60
N THR A 175 -9.24 5.39 3.34
CA THR A 175 -8.16 4.43 3.59
C THR A 175 -8.11 3.39 2.45
N PRO A 176 -6.93 2.85 2.08
CA PRO A 176 -6.76 1.88 0.99
C PRO A 176 -7.67 0.64 1.08
N ASP A 177 -8.10 0.28 2.28
CA ASP A 177 -8.92 -0.89 2.53
C ASP A 177 -10.43 -0.58 2.61
N GLY A 178 -10.88 0.64 2.33
CA GLY A 178 -12.30 1.02 2.33
C GLY A 178 -12.84 1.52 3.67
N GLY A 179 -11.99 1.67 4.69
CA GLY A 179 -12.30 2.39 5.91
C GLY A 179 -12.31 3.92 5.74
N TYR A 180 -12.95 4.63 6.65
CA TYR A 180 -13.01 6.09 6.69
C TYR A 180 -13.21 6.61 8.12
N GLY A 181 -12.82 7.86 8.36
CA GLY A 181 -13.04 8.51 9.64
C GLY A 181 -14.50 8.70 9.98
N ILE A 182 -14.82 8.71 11.27
CA ILE A 182 -16.16 9.00 11.78
C ILE A 182 -16.10 10.13 12.80
N MET A 183 -17.21 10.83 12.97
CA MET A 183 -17.35 11.87 13.98
C MET A 183 -18.74 11.89 14.59
N GLU A 184 -18.83 12.41 15.82
CA GLU A 184 -20.07 12.76 16.51
C GLU A 184 -19.96 14.24 16.91
N ALA A 185 -20.75 15.09 16.25
CA ALA A 185 -20.52 16.54 16.21
C ALA A 185 -21.25 17.36 17.29
N ASP A 186 -22.14 16.75 18.07
CA ASP A 186 -23.00 17.47 19.03
C ASP A 186 -23.34 16.67 20.30
N GLY A 187 -22.80 15.46 20.47
CA GLY A 187 -23.13 14.59 21.61
C GLY A 187 -24.52 13.95 21.55
N SER A 188 -25.21 14.02 20.40
CA SER A 188 -26.51 13.38 20.19
C SER A 188 -26.45 11.85 20.09
N GLY A 189 -25.25 11.27 20.01
CA GLY A 189 -25.03 9.87 19.64
C GLY A 189 -25.09 9.59 18.14
N GLN A 190 -25.39 10.58 17.30
CA GLN A 190 -25.40 10.41 15.84
C GLN A 190 -23.97 10.41 15.29
N ILE A 191 -23.59 9.28 14.67
CA ILE A 191 -22.27 9.11 14.04
C ILE A 191 -22.40 9.44 12.54
N GLU A 192 -21.51 10.29 12.05
CA GLU A 192 -21.42 10.67 10.65
C GLU A 192 -20.02 10.47 10.09
N LYS A 193 -19.88 10.57 8.76
CA LYS A 193 -18.59 10.41 8.10
C LYS A 193 -17.71 11.63 8.40
N GLY A 194 -16.55 11.37 8.98
CA GLY A 194 -15.56 12.36 9.36
C GLY A 194 -14.23 12.20 8.61
N PRO A 195 -13.24 13.03 8.97
CA PRO A 195 -11.87 12.93 8.45
C PRO A 195 -11.18 11.67 9.01
N SER A 196 -10.44 10.95 8.16
CA SER A 196 -9.78 9.70 8.57
C SER A 196 -8.55 10.00 9.43
N MET A 197 -8.23 9.11 10.38
CA MET A 197 -7.15 9.32 11.36
C MET A 197 -6.01 8.34 11.15
N ASN A 198 -4.79 8.74 11.48
CA ASN A 198 -3.66 7.81 11.56
C ASN A 198 -3.72 6.99 12.84
N PHE A 199 -3.78 5.67 12.73
CA PHE A 199 -3.86 4.77 13.88
C PHE A 199 -3.18 3.42 13.66
N LEU A 200 -2.84 2.76 14.76
CA LEU A 200 -2.44 1.36 14.86
C LEU A 200 -3.33 0.67 15.89
N LEU A 201 -3.93 -0.47 15.54
CA LEU A 201 -4.77 -1.26 16.44
C LEU A 201 -4.34 -2.71 16.38
N GLY A 202 -3.95 -3.27 17.52
CA GLY A 202 -3.48 -4.64 17.59
C GLY A 202 -3.06 -5.02 19.00
N THR A 203 -2.14 -5.95 19.10
CA THR A 203 -1.51 -6.29 20.37
C THR A 203 -0.17 -5.58 20.46
N SER A 204 0.22 -5.18 21.67
CA SER A 204 1.62 -4.85 21.94
C SER A 204 2.44 -5.99 21.37
N ALA A 205 3.32 -5.71 20.41
CA ALA A 205 4.43 -6.62 20.22
C ALA A 205 4.99 -6.82 21.63
N PRO A 206 5.11 -8.08 22.14
CA PRO A 206 5.74 -8.30 23.44
C PRO A 206 7.00 -7.45 23.39
N GLY A 207 7.10 -6.50 24.35
CA GLY A 207 8.14 -5.50 24.29
C GLY A 207 9.45 -6.18 23.92
N SER A 208 10.31 -5.50 23.19
CA SER A 208 11.69 -5.91 22.97
C SER A 208 12.50 -6.01 24.28
N ALA A 209 11.89 -6.44 25.39
CA ALA A 209 12.52 -7.40 26.27
C ALA A 209 13.11 -8.48 25.38
N SER A 210 14.42 -8.36 25.19
CA SER A 210 15.35 -9.31 24.62
C SER A 210 14.92 -10.73 24.97
N ALA A 211 14.01 -11.30 24.18
CA ALA A 211 13.89 -12.74 24.08
C ALA A 211 15.27 -13.15 23.60
N ALA A 212 15.93 -14.03 24.36
CA ALA A 212 17.24 -14.54 23.98
C ALA A 212 17.20 -14.88 22.48
N PRO A 213 18.15 -14.37 21.68
CA PRO A 213 18.04 -14.40 20.22
C PRO A 213 17.73 -15.83 19.79
N ARG A 214 16.51 -16.04 19.31
CA ARG A 214 16.12 -17.32 18.70
C ARG A 214 17.07 -17.54 17.55
N THR A 215 17.58 -18.76 17.40
CA THR A 215 18.42 -19.11 16.27
C THR A 215 17.64 -18.85 14.97
N PRO A 216 18.16 -17.98 14.08
CA PRO A 216 17.62 -17.77 12.74
C PRO A 216 17.30 -19.10 12.06
N SER A 217 16.10 -19.21 11.48
CA SER A 217 15.65 -20.38 10.74
C SER A 217 15.58 -20.08 9.25
N VAL A 218 15.78 -21.11 8.43
CA VAL A 218 15.57 -21.04 6.99
C VAL A 218 14.23 -21.70 6.66
N LEU A 219 13.30 -20.92 6.13
CA LEU A 219 11.99 -21.37 5.67
C LEU A 219 12.07 -21.62 4.16
N THR A 220 12.28 -22.87 3.76
CA THR A 220 12.36 -23.23 2.35
C THR A 220 10.97 -23.28 1.72
N VAL A 221 10.80 -22.56 0.61
CA VAL A 221 9.59 -22.59 -0.21
C VAL A 221 9.86 -23.36 -1.48
N ASP A 222 9.09 -24.42 -1.74
CA ASP A 222 9.13 -25.16 -3.01
C ASP A 222 7.72 -25.66 -3.33
N GLN A 223 7.11 -25.16 -4.41
CA GLN A 223 5.74 -25.53 -4.78
C GLN A 223 5.58 -27.03 -5.12
N ARG A 224 6.69 -27.71 -5.43
CA ARG A 224 6.79 -29.13 -5.77
C ARG A 224 6.93 -30.03 -4.55
N ALA A 225 7.25 -29.46 -3.38
CA ALA A 225 7.51 -30.24 -2.17
C ALA A 225 6.24 -30.93 -1.65
N THR A 226 6.43 -32.11 -1.07
CA THR A 226 5.38 -32.87 -0.37
C THR A 226 5.21 -32.43 1.09
N ASP A 227 6.25 -31.87 1.68
CA ASP A 227 6.35 -31.36 3.05
C ASP A 227 7.03 -29.98 3.07
N GLY A 228 6.78 -29.18 4.12
CA GLY A 228 7.28 -27.80 4.22
C GLY A 228 6.38 -26.74 3.57
N TYR A 229 6.94 -25.57 3.26
CA TYR A 229 6.18 -24.45 2.70
C TYR A 229 6.07 -24.60 1.18
N ARG A 230 4.85 -24.76 0.68
CA ARG A 230 4.60 -24.80 -0.77
C ARG A 230 4.28 -23.44 -1.37
N THR A 231 3.87 -22.49 -0.53
CA THR A 231 3.45 -21.14 -0.94
C THR A 231 4.26 -20.08 -0.22
N LEU A 232 4.44 -18.94 -0.88
CA LEU A 232 5.07 -17.77 -0.29
C LEU A 232 4.27 -17.27 0.91
N ALA A 233 2.93 -17.24 0.80
CA ALA A 233 2.04 -16.82 1.88
C ALA A 233 2.22 -17.64 3.18
N ALA A 234 2.42 -18.96 3.07
CA ALA A 234 2.63 -19.80 4.24
C ALA A 234 3.97 -19.51 4.93
N ALA A 235 5.03 -19.29 4.15
CA ALA A 235 6.34 -18.97 4.70
C ALA A 235 6.40 -17.56 5.28
N THR A 236 5.79 -16.55 4.64
CA THR A 236 5.76 -15.18 5.18
C THR A 236 4.93 -15.07 6.46
N ALA A 237 3.86 -15.87 6.58
CA ALA A 237 3.09 -15.96 7.83
C ALA A 237 3.90 -16.54 8.99
N ALA A 238 4.81 -17.48 8.70
CA ALA A 238 5.65 -18.15 9.70
C ALA A 238 6.92 -17.37 10.06
N ALA A 239 7.45 -16.55 9.14
CA ALA A 239 8.71 -15.84 9.31
C ALA A 239 8.71 -14.93 10.54
N GLN A 240 9.83 -14.95 11.27
CA GLN A 240 10.14 -14.11 12.42
C GLN A 240 11.39 -13.27 12.13
N PRO A 241 11.67 -12.20 12.91
CA PRO A 241 12.96 -11.51 12.85
C PRO A 241 14.15 -12.49 12.85
N GLY A 242 15.09 -12.22 11.94
CA GLY A 242 16.28 -13.03 11.69
C GLY A 242 16.07 -14.21 10.74
N ASP A 243 14.83 -14.61 10.43
CA ASP A 243 14.61 -15.74 9.51
C ASP A 243 14.98 -15.41 8.06
N THR A 244 15.28 -16.46 7.31
CA THR A 244 15.41 -16.40 5.85
C THR A 244 14.31 -17.24 5.19
N ILE A 245 13.43 -16.61 4.42
CA ILE A 245 12.59 -17.31 3.46
C ILE A 245 13.43 -17.57 2.21
N ARG A 246 13.66 -18.84 1.88
CA ARG A 246 14.46 -19.25 0.71
C ARG A 246 13.59 -19.96 -0.31
N ILE A 247 13.39 -19.37 -1.47
CA ILE A 247 12.69 -20.01 -2.58
C ILE A 247 13.63 -21.04 -3.23
N ALA A 248 13.18 -22.26 -3.47
CA ALA A 248 14.00 -23.30 -4.08
C ALA A 248 14.27 -22.97 -5.57
N PRO A 249 15.48 -23.17 -6.10
CA PRO A 249 15.74 -23.02 -7.53
C PRO A 249 14.87 -23.94 -8.39
N GLY A 250 14.40 -23.41 -9.52
CA GLY A 250 13.48 -24.05 -10.47
C GLY A 250 12.09 -24.34 -9.90
N SER A 251 11.72 -23.73 -8.77
CA SER A 251 10.41 -23.93 -8.16
C SER A 251 9.37 -22.89 -8.57
N GLY A 252 9.73 -21.84 -9.30
CA GLY A 252 8.79 -20.88 -9.88
C GLY A 252 8.23 -21.27 -11.25
N PRO A 253 7.44 -20.39 -11.89
CA PRO A 253 7.02 -19.10 -11.35
C PRO A 253 5.97 -19.24 -10.25
N TYR A 254 6.05 -18.38 -9.24
CA TYR A 254 5.05 -18.28 -8.17
C TYR A 254 3.94 -17.33 -8.58
N ARG A 255 2.72 -17.85 -8.71
CA ARG A 255 1.53 -17.09 -9.13
C ARG A 255 0.69 -16.64 -7.92
N GLU A 256 1.35 -16.01 -6.96
CA GLU A 256 0.78 -15.44 -5.73
C GLU A 256 1.57 -14.19 -5.33
N PRO A 257 0.99 -13.24 -4.60
CA PRO A 257 1.74 -12.10 -4.08
C PRO A 257 2.69 -12.55 -2.95
N LEU A 258 3.91 -12.04 -2.97
CA LEU A 258 4.82 -12.04 -1.82
C LEU A 258 4.47 -10.85 -0.93
N TYR A 259 3.76 -11.13 0.17
CA TYR A 259 3.40 -10.12 1.16
C TYR A 259 3.91 -10.52 2.54
N ILE A 260 4.79 -9.68 3.10
CA ILE A 260 5.33 -9.86 4.45
C ILE A 260 5.00 -8.63 5.32
N GLN A 261 4.02 -8.82 6.21
CA GLN A 261 3.55 -7.78 7.12
C GLN A 261 4.47 -7.55 8.31
N ARG A 262 5.37 -8.50 8.61
CA ARG A 262 6.19 -8.46 9.82
C ARG A 262 7.53 -7.77 9.54
N SER A 263 7.90 -6.85 10.41
CA SER A 263 9.24 -6.25 10.41
C SER A 263 10.28 -7.19 11.02
N GLY A 264 11.52 -7.11 10.53
CA GLY A 264 12.68 -7.58 11.29
C GLY A 264 13.12 -6.55 12.34
N THR A 265 14.35 -6.66 12.80
CA THR A 265 15.08 -5.59 13.50
C THR A 265 16.36 -5.26 12.77
N ALA A 266 17.05 -4.18 13.13
CA ALA A 266 18.34 -3.83 12.53
C ALA A 266 19.38 -4.97 12.68
N GLU A 267 19.37 -5.68 13.81
CA GLU A 267 20.28 -6.80 14.08
C GLU A 267 19.78 -8.14 13.53
N GLN A 268 18.46 -8.26 13.30
CA GLN A 268 17.79 -9.49 12.87
C GLN A 268 16.77 -9.17 11.77
N PRO A 269 17.23 -8.73 10.58
CA PRO A 269 16.33 -8.49 9.46
C PRO A 269 15.68 -9.80 9.02
N ILE A 270 14.50 -9.72 8.42
CA ILE A 270 13.92 -10.87 7.73
C ILE A 270 14.44 -10.87 6.29
N THR A 271 15.08 -11.95 5.87
CA THR A 271 15.59 -12.08 4.49
C THR A 271 14.63 -12.90 3.64
N ILE A 272 14.37 -12.44 2.42
CA ILE A 272 13.69 -13.17 1.37
C ILE A 272 14.70 -13.37 0.25
N ASP A 273 15.15 -14.60 0.08
CA ASP A 273 16.06 -15.01 -0.97
C ASP A 273 15.30 -15.75 -2.06
N GLY A 274 15.06 -15.06 -3.17
CA GLY A 274 14.32 -15.58 -4.30
C GLY A 274 15.09 -16.61 -5.13
N ASN A 275 16.42 -16.75 -4.96
CA ASN A 275 17.27 -17.64 -5.77
C ASN A 275 17.10 -17.48 -7.29
N GLY A 276 16.72 -16.29 -7.75
CA GLY A 276 16.46 -15.98 -9.15
C GLY A 276 15.07 -16.42 -9.62
N GLU A 277 14.19 -16.89 -8.73
CA GLU A 277 12.84 -17.27 -9.12
C GLU A 277 11.95 -16.06 -9.47
N THR A 278 10.97 -16.34 -10.31
CA THR A 278 9.96 -15.38 -10.71
C THR A 278 8.74 -15.46 -9.80
N ILE A 279 8.32 -14.31 -9.31
CA ILE A 279 7.01 -14.09 -8.68
C ILE A 279 6.20 -13.29 -9.71
N THR A 280 5.01 -13.77 -10.06
CA THR A 280 4.28 -13.21 -11.19
C THR A 280 2.80 -12.96 -10.93
N GLY A 281 2.32 -11.83 -11.46
CA GLY A 281 0.92 -11.48 -11.55
C GLY A 281 0.21 -12.09 -12.76
N PHE A 282 0.94 -12.69 -13.70
CA PHE A 282 0.40 -13.30 -14.92
C PHE A 282 -0.41 -14.57 -14.64
N ASP A 283 -1.42 -14.82 -15.48
CA ASP A 283 -2.00 -16.14 -15.70
C ASP A 283 -1.80 -16.56 -17.17
N PRO A 284 -1.60 -17.86 -17.47
CA PRO A 284 -1.56 -18.35 -18.85
C PRO A 284 -2.85 -18.00 -19.59
N LEU A 285 -2.70 -17.48 -20.80
CA LEU A 285 -3.80 -17.16 -21.69
C LEU A 285 -3.95 -18.27 -22.73
N VAL A 286 -5.15 -18.85 -22.83
CA VAL A 286 -5.46 -19.91 -23.79
C VAL A 286 -6.41 -19.37 -24.86
N PHE A 287 -5.95 -19.34 -26.11
CA PHE A 287 -6.79 -19.02 -27.26
C PHE A 287 -7.65 -20.22 -27.65
N THR A 288 -8.90 -19.94 -28.02
CA THR A 288 -9.85 -20.96 -28.52
C THR A 288 -10.31 -20.61 -29.92
N GLU A 289 -10.41 -21.61 -30.80
CA GLU A 289 -10.94 -21.41 -32.14
C GLU A 289 -12.47 -21.23 -32.10
N ARG A 290 -12.96 -20.16 -32.72
CA ARG A 290 -14.37 -19.83 -32.88
C ARG A 290 -14.57 -19.21 -34.26
N ASP A 291 -15.44 -19.82 -35.08
CA ASP A 291 -15.75 -19.33 -36.43
C ASP A 291 -14.51 -19.10 -37.32
N GLY A 292 -13.48 -19.94 -37.19
CA GLY A 292 -12.21 -19.83 -37.92
C GLY A 292 -11.23 -18.79 -37.36
N GLU A 293 -11.55 -18.13 -36.24
CA GLU A 293 -10.66 -17.21 -35.54
C GLU A 293 -10.19 -17.80 -34.20
N TRP A 294 -8.89 -17.71 -33.92
CA TRP A 294 -8.36 -18.03 -32.60
C TRP A 294 -8.47 -16.81 -31.69
N SER A 295 -9.32 -16.90 -30.66
CA SER A 295 -9.65 -15.77 -29.80
C SER A 295 -9.70 -16.12 -28.31
N PHE A 296 -9.47 -15.11 -27.49
CA PHE A 296 -9.59 -15.13 -26.04
C PHE A 296 -10.64 -14.12 -25.58
N ASP A 297 -11.49 -14.52 -24.64
CA ASP A 297 -12.58 -13.70 -24.10
C ASP A 297 -12.07 -12.74 -23.02
N VAL A 298 -11.70 -11.53 -23.46
CA VAL A 298 -11.22 -10.45 -22.59
C VAL A 298 -12.32 -9.95 -21.68
N ALA A 299 -13.54 -9.81 -22.19
CA ALA A 299 -14.66 -9.27 -21.43
C ALA A 299 -14.95 -10.14 -20.20
N ALA A 300 -15.03 -11.46 -20.38
CA ALA A 300 -15.22 -12.40 -19.28
C ALA A 300 -14.05 -12.36 -18.28
N PHE A 301 -12.81 -12.33 -18.79
CA PHE A 301 -11.61 -12.26 -17.95
C PHE A 301 -11.58 -11.01 -17.07
N LEU A 302 -11.88 -9.84 -17.65
CA LEU A 302 -11.84 -8.55 -16.96
C LEU A 302 -13.05 -8.32 -16.04
N ALA A 303 -14.20 -8.93 -16.35
CA ALA A 303 -15.39 -8.84 -15.50
C ALA A 303 -15.12 -9.42 -14.10
N ALA A 304 -14.28 -10.46 -14.02
CA ALA A 304 -13.87 -11.09 -12.76
C ALA A 304 -12.87 -10.25 -11.94
N ARG A 305 -12.34 -9.14 -12.48
CA ARG A 305 -11.35 -8.32 -11.79
C ARG A 305 -12.03 -7.24 -10.93
N PRO A 306 -11.68 -7.17 -9.63
CA PRO A 306 -12.23 -6.13 -8.75
C PRO A 306 -11.54 -4.78 -8.96
N ASN A 307 -10.26 -4.77 -9.35
CA ASN A 307 -9.43 -3.59 -9.55
C ASN A 307 -8.50 -3.78 -10.76
N VAL A 308 -8.21 -2.68 -11.45
CA VAL A 308 -7.14 -2.53 -12.45
C VAL A 308 -6.60 -1.11 -12.27
N GLN A 309 -5.33 -0.96 -11.89
CA GLN A 309 -4.70 0.36 -11.68
C GLN A 309 -4.84 1.21 -12.95
N GLY A 310 -5.14 2.51 -12.80
CA GLY A 310 -5.31 3.44 -13.94
C GLY A 310 -6.62 3.34 -14.72
N PHE A 311 -7.48 2.36 -14.42
CA PHE A 311 -8.75 2.17 -15.11
C PHE A 311 -9.96 2.32 -14.18
N THR A 312 -11.07 2.76 -14.74
CA THR A 312 -12.36 2.91 -14.06
C THR A 312 -13.44 2.13 -14.79
N LYS A 313 -14.45 1.62 -14.07
CA LYS A 313 -15.60 0.95 -14.70
C LYS A 313 -16.67 1.97 -15.07
N VAL A 314 -16.97 2.10 -16.37
CA VAL A 314 -18.09 2.89 -16.89
C VAL A 314 -19.02 1.96 -17.65
N GLY A 315 -20.28 1.87 -17.21
CA GLY A 315 -21.25 0.95 -17.82
C GLY A 315 -20.82 -0.53 -17.77
N GLY A 316 -20.07 -0.92 -16.74
CA GLY A 316 -19.53 -2.27 -16.57
C GLY A 316 -18.28 -2.60 -17.39
N LYS A 317 -17.78 -1.67 -18.21
CA LYS A 317 -16.54 -1.82 -18.99
C LYS A 317 -15.41 -1.00 -18.38
N TRP A 318 -14.20 -1.52 -18.43
CA TRP A 318 -13.00 -0.78 -18.00
C TRP A 318 -12.64 0.29 -19.03
N THR A 319 -12.32 1.49 -18.55
CA THR A 319 -11.93 2.64 -19.35
C THR A 319 -10.73 3.35 -18.72
N SER A 320 -9.77 3.79 -19.54
CA SER A 320 -8.61 4.60 -19.12
C SER A 320 -8.79 6.06 -19.49
N VAL A 321 -7.99 6.92 -18.85
CA VAL A 321 -7.77 8.31 -19.27
C VAL A 321 -7.16 8.41 -20.67
N VAL A 322 -6.52 7.34 -21.17
CA VAL A 322 -6.04 7.23 -22.55
C VAL A 322 -7.07 6.44 -23.37
N PRO A 323 -7.68 7.06 -24.40
CA PRO A 323 -8.63 6.36 -25.27
C PRO A 323 -8.01 5.11 -25.90
N GLY A 324 -8.73 3.99 -25.83
CA GLY A 324 -8.29 2.71 -26.40
C GLY A 324 -7.26 1.94 -25.56
N GLY A 325 -6.91 2.43 -24.37
CA GLY A 325 -6.01 1.71 -23.47
C GLY A 325 -6.56 0.33 -23.08
N PHE A 326 -5.69 -0.68 -23.12
CA PHE A 326 -6.03 -2.04 -22.72
C PHE A 326 -5.81 -2.22 -21.20
N PRO A 327 -6.84 -2.65 -20.44
CA PRO A 327 -6.83 -2.69 -18.97
C PRO A 327 -6.06 -3.91 -18.40
N SER A 328 -4.89 -4.23 -18.98
CA SER A 328 -4.02 -5.30 -18.51
C SER A 328 -2.66 -5.25 -19.24
N VAL A 329 -1.75 -6.13 -18.87
CA VAL A 329 -0.49 -6.38 -19.57
C VAL A 329 -0.56 -7.72 -20.28
N LEU A 330 -0.13 -7.76 -21.54
CA LEU A 330 0.03 -8.99 -22.33
C LEU A 330 1.50 -9.30 -22.54
N VAL A 331 1.85 -10.57 -22.42
CA VAL A 331 3.16 -11.09 -22.79
C VAL A 331 3.01 -12.29 -23.71
N HIS A 332 3.99 -12.47 -24.60
CA HIS A 332 4.13 -13.65 -25.45
C HIS A 332 5.58 -14.11 -25.40
N HIS A 333 5.81 -15.33 -24.91
CA HIS A 333 7.13 -15.90 -24.63
C HIS A 333 8.00 -14.98 -23.76
N GLY A 334 7.41 -14.46 -22.67
CA GLY A 334 8.12 -13.63 -21.70
C GLY A 334 8.52 -12.24 -22.20
N ARG A 335 7.95 -11.76 -23.31
CA ARG A 335 8.12 -10.39 -23.81
C ARG A 335 6.78 -9.66 -23.85
N ARG A 336 6.74 -8.43 -23.32
CA ARG A 336 5.54 -7.58 -23.36
C ARG A 336 5.13 -7.27 -24.80
N VAL A 337 3.83 -7.35 -25.05
CA VAL A 337 3.18 -6.90 -26.28
C VAL A 337 2.59 -5.53 -26.01
N PHE A 338 3.16 -4.50 -26.62
CA PHE A 338 2.77 -3.11 -26.39
C PHE A 338 1.64 -2.67 -27.32
N GLN A 339 0.89 -1.67 -26.89
CA GLN A 339 0.06 -0.86 -27.79
C GLN A 339 0.91 0.30 -28.34
N ASP A 340 0.80 0.56 -29.62
CA ASP A 340 1.37 1.73 -30.28
C ASP A 340 0.64 3.00 -29.79
N ALA A 341 1.41 4.04 -29.44
CA ALA A 341 0.86 5.26 -28.84
C ALA A 341 -0.04 6.05 -29.81
N ALA A 342 0.24 6.00 -31.11
CA ALA A 342 -0.48 6.80 -32.11
C ALA A 342 -1.79 6.14 -32.54
N THR A 343 -1.82 4.81 -32.59
CA THR A 343 -2.94 4.03 -33.15
C THR A 343 -3.73 3.26 -32.10
N GLY A 344 -3.19 3.05 -30.90
CA GLY A 344 -3.78 2.21 -29.87
C GLY A 344 -3.83 0.73 -30.24
N LYS A 345 -3.17 0.30 -31.32
CA LYS A 345 -3.15 -1.10 -31.76
C LYS A 345 -1.99 -1.84 -31.11
N PHE A 346 -2.17 -3.13 -30.84
CA PHE A 346 -1.07 -3.99 -30.40
C PHE A 346 -0.02 -4.16 -31.50
N GLU A 347 1.24 -4.37 -31.09
CA GLU A 347 2.32 -4.84 -31.95
C GLU A 347 1.92 -6.16 -32.67
N GLU A 348 2.50 -6.40 -33.86
CA GLU A 348 2.08 -7.39 -34.89
C GLU A 348 1.99 -8.86 -34.42
N LYS A 349 0.98 -9.23 -33.62
CA LYS A 349 0.70 -10.63 -33.19
C LYS A 349 -0.76 -10.87 -32.82
N VAL A 350 -1.40 -9.86 -32.26
CA VAL A 350 -2.77 -9.91 -31.76
C VAL A 350 -3.48 -8.60 -32.08
N ARG A 351 -4.80 -8.64 -32.17
CA ARG A 351 -5.65 -7.44 -32.22
C ARG A 351 -6.83 -7.58 -31.27
N LEU A 352 -7.43 -6.46 -30.88
CA LEU A 352 -8.74 -6.47 -30.26
C LEU A 352 -9.84 -6.61 -31.33
N SER A 353 -10.95 -7.24 -30.97
CA SER A 353 -12.19 -7.13 -31.74
C SER A 353 -12.73 -5.69 -31.70
N ASP A 354 -13.56 -5.31 -32.67
CA ASP A 354 -14.09 -3.94 -32.81
C ASP A 354 -14.87 -3.47 -31.57
N ASP A 355 -15.49 -4.39 -30.84
CA ASP A 355 -16.22 -4.14 -29.59
C ASP A 355 -15.34 -4.21 -28.32
N GLY A 356 -14.05 -4.52 -28.49
CA GLY A 356 -13.05 -4.67 -27.43
C GLY A 356 -13.21 -5.91 -26.54
N THR A 357 -14.10 -6.84 -26.89
CA THR A 357 -14.44 -7.98 -26.01
C THR A 357 -13.53 -9.19 -26.17
N ARG A 358 -12.78 -9.28 -27.29
CA ARG A 358 -11.91 -10.41 -27.61
C ARG A 358 -10.52 -9.96 -28.03
N LEU A 359 -9.51 -10.72 -27.62
CA LEU A 359 -8.18 -10.72 -28.26
C LEU A 359 -8.21 -11.78 -29.35
N ILE A 360 -7.77 -11.42 -30.56
CA ILE A 360 -7.77 -12.28 -31.74
C ILE A 360 -6.34 -12.39 -32.25
N LEU A 361 -5.86 -13.63 -32.38
CA LEU A 361 -4.54 -13.89 -32.97
C LEU A 361 -4.54 -13.57 -34.45
N LEU A 362 -3.47 -12.95 -34.92
CA LEU A 362 -3.25 -12.70 -36.34
C LEU A 362 -2.63 -13.93 -37.03
N ASP A 363 -1.92 -14.78 -36.28
CA ASP A 363 -1.33 -16.04 -36.74
C ASP A 363 -1.66 -17.18 -35.75
N PRO A 364 -2.51 -18.15 -36.12
CA PRO A 364 -2.83 -19.32 -35.31
C PRO A 364 -1.63 -20.19 -34.90
N ALA A 365 -0.51 -20.10 -35.63
CA ALA A 365 0.72 -20.79 -35.25
C ALA A 365 1.34 -20.23 -33.97
N GLN A 366 0.96 -19.01 -33.56
CA GLN A 366 1.46 -18.32 -32.38
C GLN A 366 0.53 -18.44 -31.17
N ARG A 367 -0.28 -19.49 -31.06
CA ARG A 367 -1.29 -19.61 -30.00
C ARG A 367 -0.76 -19.94 -28.61
N ASP A 368 0.47 -20.41 -28.51
CA ASP A 368 1.09 -20.85 -27.26
C ASP A 368 1.94 -19.75 -26.61
N GLY A 369 2.23 -19.89 -25.31
CA GLY A 369 3.17 -18.99 -24.61
C GLY A 369 2.66 -17.58 -24.29
N TRP A 370 1.35 -17.36 -24.35
CA TRP A 370 0.72 -16.11 -23.95
C TRP A 370 0.38 -16.08 -22.47
N GLU A 371 0.55 -14.93 -21.84
CA GLU A 371 0.08 -14.68 -20.48
C GLU A 371 -0.51 -13.27 -20.36
N ILE A 372 -1.41 -13.09 -19.39
CA ILE A 372 -2.12 -11.84 -19.14
C ILE A 372 -2.13 -11.49 -17.65
N ALA A 373 -1.89 -10.22 -17.33
CA ALA A 373 -1.82 -9.77 -15.94
C ALA A 373 -3.19 -9.95 -15.27
N ALA A 374 -3.19 -10.66 -14.13
CA ALA A 374 -4.40 -11.09 -13.44
C ALA A 374 -4.45 -10.67 -11.97
N ARG A 375 -3.31 -10.28 -11.40
CA ARG A 375 -3.15 -9.93 -9.98
C ARG A 375 -2.79 -8.46 -9.84
N ASP A 376 -3.32 -7.84 -8.81
CA ASP A 376 -3.11 -6.44 -8.47
C ASP A 376 -1.61 -6.13 -8.32
N ARG A 377 -0.91 -6.87 -7.46
CA ARG A 377 0.49 -6.61 -7.07
C ARG A 377 1.25 -7.92 -6.86
N VAL A 378 2.57 -7.87 -6.92
CA VAL A 378 3.44 -9.06 -6.83
C VAL A 378 4.27 -9.04 -5.55
N VAL A 379 5.17 -8.08 -5.36
CA VAL A 379 5.92 -7.92 -4.10
C VAL A 379 5.35 -6.74 -3.33
N VAL A 380 4.95 -6.98 -2.09
CA VAL A 380 4.16 -6.02 -1.29
C VAL A 380 4.81 -5.77 0.05
N ILE A 381 5.08 -4.50 0.33
CA ILE A 381 5.51 -4.03 1.65
C ILE A 381 4.51 -2.97 2.10
N LEU A 382 3.92 -3.18 3.28
CA LEU A 382 3.02 -2.22 3.91
C LEU A 382 3.39 -2.08 5.38
N ASN A 383 3.83 -0.88 5.78
CA ASN A 383 4.16 -0.56 7.17
C ASN A 383 5.19 -1.51 7.82
N ALA A 384 6.21 -1.94 7.07
CA ALA A 384 7.23 -2.87 7.57
C ALA A 384 8.65 -2.33 7.38
N SER A 385 9.54 -2.77 8.26
CA SER A 385 10.95 -2.36 8.33
C SER A 385 11.88 -3.58 8.42
N TYR A 386 13.17 -3.36 8.13
CA TYR A 386 14.23 -4.34 8.30
C TYR A 386 13.95 -5.66 7.58
N GLN A 387 13.66 -5.55 6.29
CA GLN A 387 13.49 -6.69 5.39
C GLN A 387 14.50 -6.58 4.25
N THR A 388 15.08 -7.71 3.87
CA THR A 388 15.99 -7.80 2.73
C THR A 388 15.35 -8.69 1.67
N PHE A 389 15.19 -8.18 0.45
CA PHE A 389 14.69 -8.91 -0.70
C PHE A 389 15.83 -9.09 -1.69
N ARG A 390 16.17 -10.32 -2.06
CA ARG A 390 17.26 -10.53 -3.00
C ARG A 390 17.00 -11.62 -4.01
N ASN A 391 17.56 -11.46 -5.21
CA ASN A 391 17.46 -12.43 -6.30
C ASN A 391 16.00 -12.74 -6.68
N ILE A 392 15.15 -11.71 -6.78
CA ILE A 392 13.72 -11.85 -7.09
C ILE A 392 13.42 -11.17 -8.43
N ARG A 393 12.64 -11.85 -9.28
CA ARG A 393 12.00 -11.22 -10.45
C ARG A 393 10.51 -11.02 -10.17
N ALA A 394 10.05 -9.78 -10.18
CA ALA A 394 8.65 -9.40 -9.98
C ALA A 394 8.03 -8.91 -11.31
N THR A 395 6.99 -9.59 -11.78
CA THR A 395 6.46 -9.32 -13.13
C THR A 395 4.97 -9.53 -13.31
N GLY A 396 4.33 -8.80 -14.22
CA GLY A 396 2.96 -9.07 -14.66
C GLY A 396 1.87 -8.65 -13.68
N SER A 397 2.13 -7.68 -12.83
CA SER A 397 1.10 -7.08 -11.97
C SER A 397 0.20 -6.11 -12.75
N LEU A 398 -1.01 -5.91 -12.24
CA LEU A 398 -1.96 -4.87 -12.65
C LEU A 398 -1.70 -3.54 -11.92
N ASN A 399 -0.56 -3.41 -11.25
CA ASN A 399 -0.05 -2.25 -10.51
C ASN A 399 1.48 -2.36 -10.59
N ASP A 400 2.21 -2.36 -9.47
CA ASP A 400 3.67 -2.40 -9.43
C ASP A 400 4.25 -3.80 -9.22
N GLY A 401 5.47 -3.99 -9.73
CA GLY A 401 6.29 -5.16 -9.43
C GLY A 401 6.67 -5.22 -7.94
N PHE A 402 7.32 -4.16 -7.47
CA PHE A 402 7.61 -3.92 -6.05
C PHE A 402 6.81 -2.72 -5.57
N ASN A 403 5.77 -2.97 -4.77
CA ASN A 403 4.82 -1.98 -4.29
C ASN A 403 5.04 -1.71 -2.79
N LEU A 404 5.66 -0.57 -2.44
CA LEU A 404 6.02 -0.21 -1.06
C LEU A 404 5.19 0.98 -0.58
N HIS A 405 4.40 0.80 0.48
CA HIS A 405 3.53 1.83 1.06
C HIS A 405 3.67 1.98 2.57
N GLY A 406 3.32 3.16 3.07
CA GLY A 406 3.25 3.50 4.49
C GLY A 406 4.60 3.90 5.10
N THR A 407 4.89 3.39 6.29
CA THR A 407 6.13 3.68 7.02
C THR A 407 7.09 2.51 7.01
N GLY A 408 8.36 2.72 6.71
CA GLY A 408 9.35 1.65 6.72
C GLY A 408 10.78 2.16 6.57
N GLU A 409 11.71 1.46 7.21
CA GLU A 409 13.14 1.75 7.15
C GLU A 409 13.96 0.46 7.14
N GLY A 410 15.23 0.54 6.75
CA GLY A 410 16.11 -0.64 6.68
C GLY A 410 15.64 -1.68 5.67
N LEU A 411 14.88 -1.26 4.65
CA LEU A 411 14.47 -2.11 3.54
C LEU A 411 15.59 -2.17 2.51
N VAL A 412 16.05 -3.37 2.17
CA VAL A 412 17.18 -3.58 1.24
C VAL A 412 16.75 -4.50 0.11
N PHE A 413 17.06 -4.11 -1.11
CA PHE A 413 16.76 -4.87 -2.33
C PHE A 413 18.05 -5.17 -3.08
N GLU A 414 18.40 -6.43 -3.27
CA GLU A 414 19.67 -6.83 -3.87
C GLU A 414 19.43 -7.70 -5.11
N ASN A 415 20.02 -7.33 -6.25
CA ASN A 415 19.90 -8.11 -7.50
C ASN A 415 18.44 -8.45 -7.83
N ILE A 416 17.60 -7.41 -7.91
CA ILE A 416 16.16 -7.55 -8.20
C ILE A 416 15.83 -7.14 -9.64
N GLU A 417 14.73 -7.69 -10.16
CA GLU A 417 14.18 -7.32 -11.46
C GLU A 417 12.69 -7.00 -11.32
N GLY A 418 12.27 -5.82 -11.75
CA GLY A 418 10.86 -5.46 -11.89
C GLY A 418 10.52 -5.28 -13.36
N SER A 419 9.70 -6.14 -13.94
CA SER A 419 9.43 -6.08 -15.39
C SER A 419 7.98 -6.36 -15.77
N GLN A 420 7.50 -5.73 -16.85
CA GLN A 420 6.20 -6.06 -17.45
C GLN A 420 5.01 -5.82 -16.50
N ASN A 421 5.10 -4.79 -15.67
CA ASN A 421 4.03 -4.36 -14.77
C ASN A 421 3.17 -3.26 -15.42
N LEU A 422 1.89 -3.17 -15.02
CA LEU A 422 0.95 -2.20 -15.58
C LEU A 422 1.27 -0.77 -15.14
N ASP A 423 1.94 -0.63 -14.01
CA ASP A 423 2.38 0.64 -13.44
C ASP A 423 3.92 0.63 -13.30
N GLU A 424 4.49 0.68 -12.09
CA GLU A 424 5.94 0.68 -11.89
C GLU A 424 6.61 -0.71 -11.89
N GLY A 425 7.87 -0.76 -12.31
CA GLY A 425 8.76 -1.86 -11.93
C GLY A 425 9.05 -1.86 -10.42
N PHE A 426 9.27 -0.68 -9.84
CA PHE A 426 9.46 -0.45 -8.41
C PHE A 426 8.92 0.92 -8.01
N SER A 427 8.11 0.95 -6.95
CA SER A 427 7.61 2.19 -6.36
C SER A 427 7.74 2.18 -4.84
N ALA A 428 8.17 3.33 -4.30
CA ALA A 428 8.13 3.61 -2.88
C ALA A 428 7.35 4.91 -2.61
N HIS A 429 6.35 4.79 -1.75
CA HIS A 429 5.41 5.85 -1.39
C HIS A 429 5.60 6.30 0.06
N ASP A 430 4.84 7.31 0.45
CA ASP A 430 4.72 7.77 1.85
C ASP A 430 6.07 8.12 2.48
N THR A 431 6.51 7.46 3.58
CA THR A 431 7.84 7.69 4.20
C THR A 431 8.70 6.44 4.16
N ILE A 432 8.59 5.64 3.11
CA ILE A 432 9.46 4.48 2.95
C ILE A 432 10.90 4.95 2.70
N ALA A 433 11.84 4.42 3.49
CA ALA A 433 13.28 4.55 3.28
C ALA A 433 13.87 3.19 2.90
N CYS A 434 14.47 3.11 1.71
CA CYS A 434 14.97 1.87 1.15
C CYS A 434 16.26 2.02 0.37
N GLU A 435 16.94 0.88 0.17
CA GLU A 435 18.15 0.76 -0.62
C GLU A 435 17.99 -0.28 -1.73
N ILE A 436 18.49 0.00 -2.93
CA ILE A 436 18.59 -0.97 -4.03
C ILE A 436 20.06 -1.11 -4.43
N VAL A 437 20.56 -2.36 -4.46
CA VAL A 437 21.91 -2.72 -4.90
C VAL A 437 21.79 -3.72 -6.05
N GLY A 438 21.97 -3.26 -7.27
CA GLY A 438 21.77 -4.09 -8.45
C GLY A 438 20.28 -4.25 -8.77
N GLY A 439 19.81 -3.56 -9.80
CA GLY A 439 18.40 -3.56 -10.19
C GLY A 439 18.19 -3.44 -11.69
N VAL A 440 17.21 -4.18 -12.22
CA VAL A 440 16.78 -4.07 -13.63
C VAL A 440 15.29 -3.80 -13.68
N PHE A 441 14.90 -2.68 -14.31
CA PHE A 441 13.50 -2.30 -14.44
C PHE A 441 13.14 -2.05 -15.90
N THR A 442 12.37 -2.97 -16.49
CA THR A 442 12.15 -2.97 -17.94
C THR A 442 10.75 -3.39 -18.37
N GLN A 443 10.28 -2.84 -19.50
CA GLN A 443 8.99 -3.16 -20.09
C GLN A 443 7.81 -2.93 -19.13
N ASN A 444 7.96 -2.12 -18.08
CA ASN A 444 6.85 -1.66 -17.24
C ASN A 444 6.15 -0.48 -17.89
N ASP A 445 5.11 0.06 -17.24
CA ASP A 445 4.70 1.40 -17.61
C ASP A 445 5.77 2.41 -17.22
N ASN A 446 6.11 2.49 -15.93
CA ASN A 446 7.26 3.25 -15.44
C ASN A 446 8.34 2.32 -14.86
N GLY A 447 9.62 2.67 -15.00
CA GLY A 447 10.73 1.87 -14.46
C GLY A 447 10.78 1.89 -12.94
N ILE A 448 11.35 2.97 -12.37
CA ILE A 448 11.27 3.30 -10.95
C ILE A 448 10.46 4.57 -10.78
N GLY A 449 9.42 4.54 -9.95
CA GLY A 449 8.53 5.66 -9.66
C GLY A 449 8.34 5.85 -8.15
N ASN A 450 9.08 6.79 -7.55
CA ASN A 450 8.97 7.05 -6.11
C ASN A 450 8.25 8.37 -5.84
N VAL A 451 7.32 8.33 -4.88
CA VAL A 451 6.40 9.44 -4.63
C VAL A 451 6.37 9.84 -3.16
N GLY A 452 6.12 11.12 -2.90
CA GLY A 452 5.84 11.64 -1.56
C GLY A 452 7.12 11.89 -0.77
N GLN A 453 7.18 11.43 0.47
CA GLN A 453 8.35 11.63 1.36
C GLN A 453 9.30 10.44 1.36
N SER A 454 9.19 9.55 0.37
CA SER A 454 10.04 8.36 0.28
C SER A 454 11.50 8.74 -0.02
N ARG A 455 12.40 7.85 0.40
CA ARG A 455 13.84 8.01 0.29
C ARG A 455 14.46 6.77 -0.30
N LEU A 456 15.19 6.93 -1.39
CA LEU A 456 15.89 5.86 -2.07
C LEU A 456 17.39 6.12 -2.10
N VAL A 457 18.17 5.11 -1.73
CA VAL A 457 19.58 5.01 -2.13
C VAL A 457 19.68 3.86 -3.13
N ALA A 458 20.14 4.12 -4.34
CA ALA A 458 20.22 3.09 -5.36
C ALA A 458 21.59 3.07 -6.04
N ARG A 459 22.16 1.89 -6.20
CA ARG A 459 23.38 1.66 -6.97
C ARG A 459 23.24 0.52 -7.95
N ASP A 460 23.96 0.64 -9.07
CA ASP A 460 24.03 -0.39 -10.12
C ASP A 460 22.66 -0.69 -10.75
N ILE A 461 21.95 0.38 -11.14
CA ILE A 461 20.57 0.30 -11.64
C ILE A 461 20.51 0.47 -13.15
N ARG A 462 19.64 -0.31 -13.80
CA ARG A 462 19.31 -0.16 -15.22
C ARG A 462 17.81 -0.04 -15.42
N THR A 463 17.36 1.02 -16.08
CA THR A 463 15.94 1.23 -16.42
C THR A 463 15.76 1.40 -17.92
N PHE A 464 15.06 0.49 -18.58
CA PHE A 464 14.96 0.56 -20.04
C PHE A 464 13.69 -0.04 -20.64
N ASP A 465 13.33 0.41 -21.84
CA ASP A 465 12.18 -0.10 -22.60
C ASP A 465 10.83 0.00 -21.87
N ASN A 466 10.69 0.87 -20.86
CA ASN A 466 9.41 1.15 -20.21
C ASN A 466 8.56 2.09 -21.10
N THR A 467 7.22 2.01 -21.05
CA THR A 467 6.35 2.83 -21.92
C THR A 467 6.31 4.30 -21.54
N GLY A 468 6.53 4.59 -20.26
CA GLY A 468 6.55 5.89 -19.63
C GLY A 468 7.97 6.30 -19.21
N TYR A 469 8.15 6.53 -17.91
CA TYR A 469 9.41 7.01 -17.35
C TYR A 469 10.42 5.89 -17.08
N GLY A 470 11.72 6.19 -17.18
CA GLY A 470 12.79 5.30 -16.72
C GLY A 470 13.02 5.41 -15.21
N LEU A 471 13.56 6.55 -14.79
CA LEU A 471 13.72 6.95 -13.38
C LEU A 471 12.84 8.16 -13.12
N TRP A 472 11.88 8.06 -12.20
CA TRP A 472 10.93 9.13 -11.90
C TRP A 472 10.73 9.31 -10.40
N PHE A 473 10.81 10.57 -9.97
CA PHE A 473 10.63 10.95 -8.57
C PHE A 473 9.68 12.14 -8.47
N LEU A 474 8.60 12.00 -7.70
CA LEU A 474 7.63 13.06 -7.43
C LEU A 474 7.63 13.40 -5.94
N ASP A 475 8.12 14.58 -5.59
CA ASP A 475 8.31 15.04 -4.20
C ASP A 475 9.29 14.20 -3.34
N ALA A 476 9.73 13.03 -3.83
CA ALA A 476 10.62 12.08 -3.16
C ALA A 476 12.10 12.48 -3.26
N SER A 477 12.95 11.79 -2.47
CA SER A 477 14.40 11.99 -2.50
C SER A 477 15.17 10.73 -2.92
N ALA A 478 16.21 10.91 -3.72
CA ALA A 478 17.04 9.83 -4.23
C ALA A 478 18.55 10.12 -4.15
N THR A 479 19.35 9.11 -3.86
CA THR A 479 20.79 9.08 -4.17
C THR A 479 21.01 7.96 -5.17
N LEU A 480 21.52 8.30 -6.35
CA LEU A 480 21.72 7.37 -7.46
C LEU A 480 23.21 7.29 -7.79
N GLU A 481 23.76 6.08 -7.77
CA GLU A 481 25.16 5.80 -8.09
C GLU A 481 25.25 4.73 -9.18
N ASN A 482 26.03 4.98 -10.24
CA ASN A 482 26.18 4.01 -11.34
C ASN A 482 24.84 3.52 -11.92
N ALA A 483 24.00 4.46 -12.37
CA ALA A 483 22.69 4.17 -12.94
C ALA A 483 22.66 4.47 -14.45
N SER A 484 21.90 3.68 -15.22
CA SER A 484 21.77 3.83 -16.67
C SER A 484 20.30 3.76 -17.10
N SER A 485 19.87 4.69 -17.95
CA SER A 485 18.48 4.75 -18.42
C SER A 485 18.35 4.99 -19.93
N TRP A 486 17.64 4.11 -20.65
CA TRP A 486 17.50 4.22 -22.11
C TRP A 486 16.21 3.60 -22.67
N GLY A 487 15.77 4.07 -23.83
CA GLY A 487 14.63 3.47 -24.54
C GLY A 487 13.28 3.60 -23.82
N ASN A 488 13.19 4.41 -22.76
CA ASN A 488 11.92 4.70 -22.07
C ASN A 488 11.11 5.73 -22.86
N GLY A 489 9.79 5.57 -22.89
CA GLY A 489 8.92 6.30 -23.82
C GLY A 489 8.76 7.79 -23.54
N VAL A 490 8.80 8.25 -22.28
CA VAL A 490 8.55 9.66 -21.94
C VAL A 490 9.81 10.39 -21.48
N ALA A 491 10.47 9.93 -20.42
CA ALA A 491 11.77 10.47 -20.04
C ALA A 491 12.68 9.40 -19.46
N GLN A 492 13.98 9.53 -19.68
CA GLN A 492 14.95 8.60 -19.08
C GLN A 492 15.15 8.90 -17.60
N PHE A 493 15.12 10.18 -17.23
CA PHE A 493 15.24 10.67 -15.86
C PHE A 493 14.32 11.88 -15.63
N ALA A 494 13.50 11.83 -14.58
CA ALA A 494 12.53 12.87 -14.27
C ALA A 494 12.46 13.17 -12.76
N LEU A 495 12.54 14.46 -12.42
CA LEU A 495 12.30 15.00 -11.08
C LEU A 495 11.12 15.97 -11.15
N HIS A 496 10.03 15.62 -10.48
CA HIS A 496 8.79 16.39 -10.43
C HIS A 496 8.49 16.90 -9.02
N GLY A 497 7.64 17.92 -8.94
CA GLY A 497 7.30 18.57 -7.68
C GLY A 497 8.57 19.11 -6.99
N LYS A 498 8.72 18.79 -5.71
CA LYS A 498 9.85 19.17 -4.86
C LYS A 498 10.90 18.05 -4.74
N ALA A 499 10.90 17.11 -5.68
CA ALA A 499 11.84 15.99 -5.65
C ALA A 499 13.29 16.45 -5.57
N SER A 500 14.13 15.65 -4.91
CA SER A 500 15.56 15.89 -4.81
C SER A 500 16.36 14.66 -5.20
N ALA A 501 17.46 14.86 -5.93
CA ALA A 501 18.36 13.78 -6.29
C ALA A 501 19.83 14.18 -6.12
N ILE A 502 20.64 13.27 -5.61
CA ILE A 502 22.10 13.29 -5.73
C ILE A 502 22.47 12.22 -6.75
N VAL A 503 23.16 12.59 -7.82
CA VAL A 503 23.51 11.68 -8.91
C VAL A 503 25.03 11.58 -9.07
N ARG A 504 25.54 10.35 -9.11
CA ARG A 504 26.95 10.02 -9.33
C ARG A 504 27.03 8.93 -10.40
N ASP A 505 27.79 9.17 -11.45
CA ASP A 505 27.93 8.22 -12.57
C ASP A 505 26.58 7.74 -13.15
N VAL A 506 25.63 8.67 -13.28
CA VAL A 506 24.33 8.39 -13.90
C VAL A 506 24.39 8.74 -15.38
N SER A 507 23.98 7.81 -16.24
CA SER A 507 23.94 7.97 -17.68
C SER A 507 22.54 7.77 -18.25
N ALA A 508 22.24 8.47 -19.35
CA ALA A 508 21.01 8.28 -20.08
C ALA A 508 21.21 8.43 -21.59
N VAL A 509 20.40 7.71 -22.37
CA VAL A 509 20.43 7.76 -23.84
C VAL A 509 19.27 8.60 -24.33
N PRO A 510 19.49 9.56 -25.25
CA PRO A 510 18.40 10.33 -25.82
C PRO A 510 17.35 9.42 -26.46
N PRO A 511 16.05 9.70 -26.29
CA PRO A 511 15.01 8.97 -26.99
C PRO A 511 15.24 9.03 -28.51
N ALA A 512 14.97 7.91 -29.20
CA ALA A 512 15.15 7.81 -30.65
C ALA A 512 14.15 8.69 -31.45
N ALA A 513 13.05 9.10 -30.81
CA ALA A 513 12.03 9.96 -31.39
C ALA A 513 11.61 11.03 -30.37
N ALA A 514 11.11 12.16 -30.84
CA ALA A 514 10.57 13.23 -29.99
C ALA A 514 9.18 12.89 -29.40
N THR A 515 8.56 11.83 -29.87
CA THR A 515 7.24 11.37 -29.44
C THR A 515 7.31 9.94 -28.90
N LYS A 516 6.55 9.66 -27.84
CA LYS A 516 6.55 8.33 -27.24
C LYS A 516 6.02 7.29 -28.25
N PRO A 517 6.71 6.15 -28.44
CA PRO A 517 6.28 5.15 -29.42
C PRO A 517 5.21 4.20 -28.86
N ARG A 518 5.19 3.98 -27.55
CA ARG A 518 4.33 3.00 -26.87
C ARG A 518 3.34 3.71 -25.96
N MET A 519 2.13 3.19 -25.90
CA MET A 519 1.08 3.69 -25.01
C MET A 519 1.44 3.41 -23.56
N SER A 520 1.29 4.43 -22.72
CA SER A 520 1.33 4.35 -21.26
C SER A 520 -0.05 4.64 -20.67
N TYR A 521 -0.32 4.16 -19.46
CA TYR A 521 -1.66 4.13 -18.86
C TYR A 521 -1.75 4.92 -17.55
N GLU A 522 -0.62 5.11 -16.85
CA GLU A 522 -0.59 5.72 -15.51
C GLU A 522 -0.08 7.17 -15.50
N GLU A 523 0.95 7.50 -14.73
CA GLU A 523 1.39 8.89 -14.49
C GLU A 523 1.91 9.56 -15.76
N SER A 524 2.42 8.75 -16.68
CA SER A 524 2.94 9.21 -17.97
C SER A 524 1.88 9.20 -19.08
N ALA A 525 0.64 8.78 -18.79
CA ALA A 525 -0.40 8.51 -19.79
C ALA A 525 -0.74 9.71 -20.69
N LYS A 526 -0.83 10.89 -20.08
CA LYS A 526 -1.18 12.16 -20.78
C LYS A 526 -0.01 12.79 -21.53
N ARG A 527 1.19 12.23 -21.44
CA ARG A 527 2.40 12.73 -22.11
C ARG A 527 2.50 12.11 -23.50
N ASN A 528 2.87 12.91 -24.49
CA ASN A 528 3.12 12.42 -25.86
C ASN A 528 4.56 12.65 -26.31
N ASP A 529 5.29 13.50 -25.59
CA ASP A 529 6.66 13.87 -25.88
C ASP A 529 7.65 12.93 -25.19
N SER A 530 8.80 12.76 -25.84
CA SER A 530 9.94 12.03 -25.30
C SER A 530 11.13 12.96 -25.11
N ARG A 531 11.82 12.84 -23.97
CA ARG A 531 12.99 13.67 -23.65
C ARG A 531 14.06 12.89 -22.90
N LEU A 532 15.29 13.39 -22.92
CA LEU A 532 16.38 12.82 -22.13
C LEU A 532 16.10 12.98 -20.64
N GLN A 533 15.81 14.22 -20.21
CA GLN A 533 15.61 14.61 -18.82
C GLN A 533 14.43 15.56 -18.63
N GLU A 534 13.80 15.50 -17.46
CA GLU A 534 12.79 16.46 -17.01
C GLU A 534 13.03 16.87 -15.56
N ILE A 535 13.37 18.13 -15.31
CA ILE A 535 13.59 18.61 -13.94
C ILE A 535 12.67 19.80 -13.71
N ALA A 536 11.70 19.64 -12.81
CA ALA A 536 10.81 20.72 -12.43
C ALA A 536 11.59 21.86 -11.77
N ALA A 537 11.14 23.11 -11.93
CA ALA A 537 11.81 24.28 -11.35
C ALA A 537 11.90 24.25 -9.81
N THR A 538 11.01 23.50 -9.16
CA THR A 538 10.96 23.29 -7.70
C THR A 538 11.79 22.10 -7.23
N ALA A 539 12.29 21.27 -8.15
CA ALA A 539 13.12 20.12 -7.85
C ALA A 539 14.60 20.51 -7.69
N ARG A 540 15.39 19.62 -7.09
CA ARG A 540 16.83 19.82 -6.89
C ARG A 540 17.60 18.61 -7.39
N CYS A 541 18.60 18.83 -8.24
CA CYS A 541 19.51 17.78 -8.69
C CYS A 541 20.94 18.23 -8.40
N GLU A 542 21.66 17.45 -7.59
CA GLU A 542 23.10 17.60 -7.34
C GLU A 542 23.84 16.55 -8.16
N GLY A 543 24.78 17.00 -9.00
CA GLY A 543 25.42 16.16 -10.03
C GLY A 543 24.76 16.29 -11.39
N ALA A 544 25.23 15.53 -12.37
CA ALA A 544 24.71 15.55 -13.74
C ALA A 544 24.44 14.14 -14.26
N VAL A 545 23.32 13.99 -14.98
CA VAL A 545 23.06 12.81 -15.81
C VAL A 545 23.77 13.01 -17.14
N THR A 546 24.71 12.13 -17.42
CA THR A 546 25.57 12.19 -18.61
C THR A 546 24.85 11.55 -19.79
N GLU A 547 24.83 12.24 -20.94
CA GLU A 547 24.32 11.67 -22.17
C GLU A 547 25.30 10.63 -22.72
N THR A 548 24.81 9.43 -23.05
CA THR A 548 25.64 8.34 -23.59
C THR A 548 24.94 7.64 -24.76
N SER A 549 25.68 6.79 -25.47
CA SER A 549 25.09 5.79 -26.34
C SER A 549 24.49 4.65 -25.50
N ALA A 550 23.54 3.93 -26.09
CA ALA A 550 22.98 2.75 -25.44
C ALA A 550 24.10 1.73 -25.15
N PRO A 551 24.12 1.16 -23.93
CA PRO A 551 25.02 0.05 -23.66
C PRO A 551 24.72 -1.06 -24.68
N ALA A 552 25.76 -1.76 -25.14
CA ALA A 552 25.55 -2.96 -25.94
C ALA A 552 24.56 -3.85 -25.18
N PRO A 553 23.58 -4.48 -25.88
CA PRO A 553 22.61 -5.34 -25.21
C PRO A 553 23.37 -6.34 -24.35
N ALA A 554 23.14 -6.27 -23.04
CA ALA A 554 23.74 -7.24 -22.13
C ALA A 554 23.28 -8.61 -22.61
N ARG A 555 24.23 -9.48 -22.97
CA ARG A 555 23.93 -10.90 -23.18
C ARG A 555 23.38 -11.41 -21.86
N THR A 556 22.06 -11.47 -21.72
CA THR A 556 21.44 -12.11 -20.57
C THR A 556 21.75 -13.60 -20.69
N ALA A 557 22.01 -14.29 -19.58
CA ALA A 557 22.26 -15.74 -19.55
C ALA A 557 21.04 -16.59 -20.00
N ALA A 558 19.98 -15.94 -20.46
CA ALA A 558 18.74 -16.52 -20.98
C ALA A 558 18.54 -16.24 -22.49
N GLN A 559 19.55 -15.67 -23.18
CA GLN A 559 19.75 -15.78 -24.63
C GLN A 559 20.80 -16.84 -24.91
#